data_AF-A0A2S3Y7V3-F1
#
_entry.id   AF-A0A2S3Y7V3-F1
#
_cell.length_a   1.000
_cell.length_b   1.000
_cell.length_c   1.000
_cell.angle_alpha   90.00
_cell.angle_beta   90.00
_cell.angle_gamma   90.00
#
_symmetry.space_group_name_H-M   'P 1'
#
loop_
_entity.id
_entity.type
_entity.pdbx_description
1 polymer ?
#
loop_
_entity_poly.entity_id
_entity_poly.type
_entity_poly.pdbx_seq_one_letter_code
_entity_poly.pdbx_strand_id
1 'polypeptide(L)'
;MISCEQAAELASKYVEEDPRNSAVELVPIDGHSAVVGNYAYFGYQDRRYLETGDPSFMVIGIGPVRVDLVTGECTTLGAVEAAEMDLFETDELALLGPGGWRIVPPDLMGAWRAAFGREPYAADLSVACPGCGMADLHRWYRNDGPLDAVIDGVRAVAYAWRTEWCASCHLCCEDGDSFLPEGWESPYEVPEAYEMKFAPRYIEAARQAKYAADEGRPPQDR
;
A
#
# COMPACT_ATOMS: atom_id res chain seq x y z
N MET A 1 -37.86 -10.54 2.23
CA MET A 1 -36.47 -10.10 2.35
C MET A 1 -35.85 -10.27 0.98
N ILE A 2 -35.29 -9.22 0.40
CA ILE A 2 -34.59 -9.29 -0.88
C ILE A 2 -33.28 -10.05 -0.70
N SER A 3 -32.81 -10.69 -1.76
CA SER A 3 -31.53 -11.41 -1.76
C SER A 3 -30.35 -10.43 -1.70
N CYS A 4 -29.17 -10.92 -1.32
CA CYS A 4 -27.93 -10.12 -1.36
C CYS A 4 -27.58 -9.69 -2.80
N GLU A 5 -27.86 -10.53 -3.80
CA GLU A 5 -27.66 -10.19 -5.22
C GLU A 5 -28.55 -9.01 -5.63
N GLN A 6 -29.84 -9.07 -5.29
CA GLN A 6 -30.77 -7.96 -5.53
C GLN A 6 -30.39 -6.70 -4.74
N ALA A 7 -29.87 -6.85 -3.53
CA ALA A 7 -29.38 -5.72 -2.74
C ALA A 7 -28.15 -5.08 -3.38
N ALA A 8 -27.23 -5.87 -3.95
CA ALA A 8 -26.06 -5.36 -4.67
C ALA A 8 -26.45 -4.60 -5.95
N GLU A 9 -27.47 -5.06 -6.68
CA GLU A 9 -28.03 -4.34 -7.82
C GLU A 9 -28.63 -2.98 -7.41
N LEU A 10 -29.40 -2.95 -6.31
CA LEU A 10 -29.97 -1.71 -5.77
C LEU A 10 -28.89 -0.73 -5.30
N ALA A 11 -27.86 -1.22 -4.61
CA ALA A 11 -26.74 -0.41 -4.18
C ALA A 11 -25.98 0.20 -5.36
N SER A 12 -25.73 -0.59 -6.41
CA SER A 12 -24.99 -0.13 -7.59
C SER A 12 -25.78 0.95 -8.32
N LYS A 13 -27.08 0.73 -8.52
CA LYS A 13 -27.96 1.74 -9.11
C LYS A 13 -28.01 3.02 -8.27
N TYR A 14 -28.10 2.91 -6.95
CA TYR A 14 -28.09 4.06 -6.05
C TYR A 14 -26.83 4.91 -6.17
N VAL A 15 -25.66 4.27 -6.33
CA VAL A 15 -24.38 4.96 -6.54
C VAL A 15 -24.30 5.62 -7.91
N GLU A 16 -24.76 4.93 -8.96
CA GLU A 16 -24.78 5.44 -10.34
C GLU A 16 -25.70 6.65 -10.51
N GLU A 17 -26.84 6.67 -9.81
CA GLU A 17 -27.83 7.74 -9.90
C GLU A 17 -27.46 8.99 -9.08
N ASP A 18 -26.45 8.93 -8.20
CA ASP A 18 -26.03 10.09 -7.41
C ASP A 18 -25.19 11.07 -8.26
N PRO A 19 -25.69 12.31 -8.51
CA PRO A 19 -24.97 13.28 -9.33
C PRO A 19 -23.59 13.68 -8.78
N ARG A 20 -23.36 13.50 -7.47
CA ARG A 20 -22.07 13.78 -6.83
C ARG A 20 -20.97 12.84 -7.31
N ASN A 21 -21.34 11.67 -7.84
CA ASN A 21 -20.41 10.67 -8.34
C ASN A 21 -20.04 10.88 -9.82
N SER A 22 -20.61 11.88 -10.50
CA SER A 22 -20.42 12.09 -11.94
C SER A 22 -18.97 12.29 -12.41
N ALA A 23 -18.04 12.62 -11.51
CA ALA A 23 -16.62 12.80 -11.80
C ALA A 23 -15.74 11.56 -11.51
N VAL A 24 -16.33 10.49 -10.96
CA VAL A 24 -15.63 9.28 -10.52
C VAL A 24 -16.35 8.04 -11.06
N GLU A 25 -15.59 6.98 -11.37
CA GLU A 25 -16.19 5.71 -11.76
C GLU A 25 -16.17 4.76 -10.56
N LEU A 26 -17.21 4.85 -9.72
CA LEU A 26 -17.34 4.01 -8.54
C LEU A 26 -17.75 2.59 -8.92
N VAL A 27 -16.96 1.61 -8.48
CA VAL A 27 -17.24 0.18 -8.64
C VAL A 27 -17.24 -0.51 -7.28
N PRO A 28 -17.98 -1.63 -7.12
CA PRO A 28 -17.93 -2.44 -5.91
C PRO A 28 -16.50 -2.92 -5.65
N ILE A 29 -16.10 -2.92 -4.37
CA ILE A 29 -14.81 -3.50 -3.97
C ILE A 29 -15.02 -4.99 -3.69
N ASP A 30 -14.25 -5.85 -4.35
CA ASP A 30 -14.29 -7.29 -4.13
C ASP A 30 -14.04 -7.62 -2.65
N GLY A 31 -14.89 -8.45 -2.06
CA GLY A 31 -14.80 -8.84 -0.64
C GLY A 31 -15.36 -7.82 0.36
N HIS A 32 -15.62 -6.56 -0.03
CA HIS A 32 -16.27 -5.58 0.85
C HIS A 32 -17.79 -5.63 0.74
N SER A 33 -18.35 -6.75 1.17
CA SER A 33 -19.79 -6.89 1.40
C SER A 33 -20.04 -7.55 2.75
N ALA A 34 -21.07 -7.08 3.46
CA ALA A 34 -21.44 -7.61 4.76
C ALA A 34 -22.95 -7.62 4.94
N VAL A 35 -23.45 -8.54 5.76
CA VAL A 35 -24.86 -8.59 6.15
C VAL A 35 -24.94 -8.57 7.67
N VAL A 36 -25.59 -7.54 8.22
CA VAL A 36 -25.80 -7.37 9.66
C VAL A 36 -27.28 -7.14 9.92
N GLY A 37 -27.92 -8.09 10.60
CA GLY A 37 -29.36 -8.05 10.85
C GLY A 37 -30.17 -8.03 9.55
N ASN A 38 -30.96 -6.97 9.36
CA ASN A 38 -31.80 -6.77 8.16
C ASN A 38 -31.14 -5.90 7.09
N TYR A 39 -29.82 -5.66 7.19
CA TYR A 39 -29.12 -4.76 6.28
C TYR A 39 -27.97 -5.48 5.56
N ALA A 40 -27.80 -5.16 4.29
CA ALA A 40 -26.59 -5.46 3.53
C ALA A 40 -25.78 -4.19 3.30
N TYR A 41 -24.46 -4.32 3.30
CA TYR A 41 -23.50 -3.22 3.18
C TYR A 41 -22.53 -3.54 2.03
N PHE A 42 -22.25 -2.54 1.20
CA PHE A 42 -21.37 -2.68 0.04
C PHE A 42 -20.38 -1.52 -0.04
N GLY A 43 -19.08 -1.83 -0.08
CA GLY A 43 -18.02 -0.86 -0.29
C GLY A 43 -17.85 -0.51 -1.77
N TYR A 44 -17.58 0.77 -2.06
CA TYR A 44 -17.33 1.27 -3.42
C TYR A 44 -16.04 2.09 -3.45
N GLN A 45 -15.33 2.06 -4.57
CA GLN A 45 -14.13 2.85 -4.80
C GLN A 45 -13.99 3.20 -6.28
N ASP A 46 -13.22 4.26 -6.60
CA ASP A 46 -12.91 4.61 -7.98
C ASP A 46 -12.13 3.48 -8.65
N ARG A 47 -12.58 3.05 -9.83
CA ARG A 47 -11.91 2.01 -10.62
C ARG A 47 -10.43 2.32 -10.84
N ARG A 48 -10.07 3.56 -11.11
CA ARG A 48 -8.68 3.97 -11.36
C ARG A 48 -7.82 3.74 -10.12
N TYR A 49 -8.37 3.98 -8.93
CA TYR A 49 -7.68 3.63 -7.69
C TYR A 49 -7.56 2.11 -7.56
N LEU A 50 -8.59 1.31 -7.80
CA LEU A 50 -8.43 -0.14 -7.67
C LEU A 50 -7.42 -0.73 -8.67
N GLU A 51 -7.30 -0.16 -9.87
CA GLU A 51 -6.38 -0.63 -10.91
C GLU A 51 -4.94 -0.13 -10.72
N THR A 52 -4.75 1.11 -10.26
CA THR A 52 -3.43 1.77 -10.19
C THR A 52 -2.93 1.98 -8.76
N GLY A 53 -3.85 1.94 -7.80
CA GLY A 53 -3.83 2.51 -6.46
C GLY A 53 -3.30 3.92 -6.31
N ASP A 54 -3.22 4.72 -7.37
CA ASP A 54 -2.80 6.10 -7.19
C ASP A 54 -3.72 6.83 -6.18
N PRO A 55 -3.22 7.28 -5.01
CA PRO A 55 -4.06 7.87 -3.98
C PRO A 55 -4.78 9.14 -4.43
N SER A 56 -4.34 9.77 -5.53
CA SER A 56 -5.05 10.89 -6.16
C SER A 56 -6.46 10.51 -6.66
N PHE A 57 -6.71 9.23 -6.95
CA PHE A 57 -8.01 8.69 -7.33
C PHE A 57 -8.78 8.07 -6.16
N MET A 58 -8.20 8.04 -4.95
CA MET A 58 -8.86 7.46 -3.79
C MET A 58 -10.05 8.33 -3.38
N VAL A 59 -11.24 7.75 -3.41
CA VAL A 59 -12.44 8.39 -2.90
C VAL A 59 -12.47 8.26 -1.39
N ILE A 60 -12.40 9.41 -0.71
CA ILE A 60 -12.43 9.53 0.75
C ILE A 60 -13.79 10.06 1.17
N GLY A 61 -14.34 9.50 2.25
CA GLY A 61 -15.55 10.03 2.89
C GLY A 61 -16.87 9.47 2.34
N ILE A 62 -16.84 8.62 1.31
CA ILE A 62 -17.97 7.75 0.96
C ILE A 62 -17.85 6.48 1.79
N GLY A 63 -18.74 6.31 2.78
CA GLY A 63 -18.89 5.03 3.47
C GLY A 63 -19.66 4.03 2.61
N PRO A 64 -19.77 2.77 3.06
CA PRO A 64 -20.50 1.75 2.34
C PRO A 64 -21.97 2.11 2.15
N VAL A 65 -22.54 1.64 1.04
CA VAL A 65 -23.97 1.73 0.79
C VAL A 65 -24.66 0.67 1.63
N ARG A 66 -25.55 1.11 2.51
CA ARG A 66 -26.45 0.27 3.28
C ARG A 66 -27.75 0.08 2.49
N VAL A 67 -28.19 -1.17 2.37
CA VAL A 67 -29.47 -1.55 1.79
C VAL A 67 -30.31 -2.27 2.84
N ASP A 68 -31.52 -1.78 3.07
CA ASP A 68 -32.51 -2.48 3.90
C ASP A 68 -33.04 -3.70 3.13
N LEU A 69 -32.81 -4.90 3.66
CA LEU A 69 -33.19 -6.16 3.01
C LEU A 69 -34.70 -6.42 3.07
N VAL A 70 -35.48 -5.64 3.82
CA VAL A 70 -36.94 -5.73 3.88
C VAL A 70 -37.57 -4.78 2.87
N THR A 71 -37.10 -3.52 2.81
CA THR A 71 -37.73 -2.46 2.00
C THR A 71 -37.02 -2.17 0.69
N GLY A 72 -35.74 -2.51 0.57
CA GLY A 72 -34.88 -2.13 -0.55
C GLY A 72 -34.37 -0.68 -0.48
N GLU A 73 -34.62 0.04 0.62
CA GLU A 73 -34.15 1.41 0.79
C GLU A 73 -32.62 1.48 0.88
N CYS A 74 -32.02 2.40 0.13
CA CYS A 74 -30.57 2.59 0.05
C CYS A 74 -30.14 3.89 0.72
N THR A 75 -29.08 3.82 1.53
CA THR A 75 -28.47 4.98 2.19
C THR A 75 -26.96 4.81 2.26
N THR A 76 -26.18 5.87 2.00
CA THR A 76 -24.74 5.86 2.28
C THR A 76 -24.47 6.08 3.76
N LEU A 77 -23.62 5.26 4.36
CA LEU A 77 -23.10 5.51 5.71
C LEU A 77 -22.00 6.57 5.71
N GLY A 78 -21.88 7.30 6.81
CA GLY A 78 -20.69 8.12 7.04
C GLY A 78 -19.46 7.25 7.28
N ALA A 79 -18.27 7.72 6.92
CA ALA A 79 -17.02 6.97 7.12
C ALA A 79 -16.75 6.62 8.59
N VAL A 80 -17.09 7.52 9.53
CA VAL A 80 -16.94 7.28 10.97
C VAL A 80 -17.91 6.20 11.46
N GLU A 81 -19.19 6.30 11.08
CA GLU A 81 -20.21 5.32 11.43
C GLU A 81 -19.84 3.92 10.90
N ALA A 82 -19.35 3.84 9.66
CA ALA A 82 -18.91 2.58 9.07
C ALA A 82 -17.70 1.96 9.79
N ALA A 83 -16.74 2.78 10.23
CA ALA A 83 -15.57 2.33 10.97
C ALA A 83 -15.93 1.77 12.36
N GLU A 84 -16.89 2.39 13.06
CA GLU A 84 -17.37 1.90 14.36
C GLU A 84 -18.11 0.56 14.28
N MET A 85 -18.69 0.26 13.12
CA MET A 85 -19.46 -0.97 12.89
C MET A 85 -18.59 -2.17 12.52
N ASP A 86 -17.29 -1.99 12.25
CA ASP A 86 -16.34 -3.05 11.91
C ASP A 86 -16.88 -4.01 10.83
N LEU A 87 -17.50 -3.43 9.78
CA LEU A 87 -18.32 -4.17 8.81
C LEU A 87 -17.53 -5.06 7.88
N PHE A 88 -16.27 -4.71 7.61
CA PHE A 88 -15.42 -5.42 6.67
C PHE A 88 -14.18 -5.86 7.41
N GLU A 89 -13.87 -7.16 7.37
CA GLU A 89 -12.53 -7.63 7.71
C GLU A 89 -11.57 -6.98 6.72
N THR A 90 -10.99 -5.86 7.13
CA THR A 90 -9.94 -5.22 6.38
C THR A 90 -8.70 -6.03 6.68
N ASP A 91 -8.41 -7.02 5.84
CA ASP A 91 -7.07 -7.58 5.81
C ASP A 91 -6.14 -6.50 5.25
N GLU A 92 -5.67 -5.62 6.13
CA GLU A 92 -4.72 -4.55 5.81
C GLU A 92 -3.47 -5.10 5.09
N LEU A 93 -3.19 -6.41 5.21
CA LEU A 93 -2.09 -7.12 4.55
C LEU A 93 -2.46 -7.63 3.15
N ALA A 94 -3.76 -7.84 2.86
CA ALA A 94 -4.27 -8.22 1.54
C ALA A 94 -4.73 -7.03 0.69
N LEU A 95 -4.83 -5.82 1.27
CA LEU A 95 -5.02 -4.61 0.49
C LEU A 95 -3.92 -4.51 -0.57
N LEU A 96 -4.30 -4.61 -1.84
CA LEU A 96 -3.45 -4.28 -2.97
C LEU A 96 -3.15 -2.79 -2.86
N GLY A 97 -1.98 -2.48 -2.34
CA GLY A 97 -1.43 -1.15 -2.40
C GLY A 97 -1.18 -0.71 -3.85
N PRO A 98 -0.92 0.58 -4.05
CA PRO A 98 -0.82 1.20 -5.37
C PRO A 98 0.18 0.53 -6.31
N GLY A 99 -0.29 -0.08 -7.40
CA GLY A 99 0.54 -0.82 -8.35
C GLY A 99 0.71 -2.31 -8.03
N GLY A 100 -0.19 -2.90 -7.23
CA GLY A 100 -0.15 -4.32 -6.84
C GLY A 100 0.84 -4.63 -5.72
N TRP A 101 1.28 -3.61 -4.97
CA TRP A 101 2.16 -3.78 -3.82
C TRP A 101 1.40 -4.33 -2.63
N ARG A 102 2.02 -5.21 -1.85
CA ARG A 102 1.37 -5.89 -0.73
C ARG A 102 2.32 -5.92 0.46
N ILE A 103 1.76 -5.84 1.66
CA ILE A 103 2.57 -5.93 2.86
C ILE A 103 3.09 -7.37 3.02
N VAL A 104 4.34 -7.53 3.47
CA VAL A 104 4.90 -8.84 3.82
C VAL A 104 4.04 -9.49 4.90
N PRO A 105 3.47 -10.69 4.66
CA PRO A 105 2.58 -11.31 5.62
C PRO A 105 3.35 -11.83 6.85
N PRO A 106 2.68 -12.01 8.00
CA PRO A 106 3.36 -12.29 9.28
C PRO A 106 4.18 -13.59 9.29
N ASP A 107 3.72 -14.61 8.55
CA ASP A 107 4.39 -15.90 8.38
C ASP A 107 5.70 -15.78 7.59
N LEU A 108 5.80 -14.80 6.68
CA LEU A 108 7.03 -14.51 5.92
C LEU A 108 7.97 -13.51 6.62
N MET A 109 7.47 -12.75 7.60
CA MET A 109 8.23 -11.66 8.23
C MET A 109 9.56 -12.13 8.85
N GLY A 110 9.59 -13.30 9.49
CA GLY A 110 10.83 -13.84 10.07
C GLY A 110 11.92 -14.10 9.02
N ALA A 111 11.54 -14.71 7.89
CA ALA A 111 12.45 -14.96 6.77
C ALA A 111 12.86 -13.65 6.08
N TRP A 112 11.94 -12.69 5.98
CA TRP A 112 12.20 -11.36 5.44
C TRP A 112 13.27 -10.61 6.25
N ARG A 113 13.12 -10.53 7.58
CA ARG A 113 14.12 -9.92 8.46
C ARG A 113 15.46 -10.65 8.41
N ALA A 114 15.45 -11.97 8.30
CA ALA A 114 16.69 -12.75 8.16
C ALA A 114 17.42 -12.45 6.84
N ALA A 115 16.70 -12.25 5.73
CA ALA A 115 17.30 -11.86 4.45
C ALA A 115 17.96 -10.47 4.57
N PHE A 116 17.20 -9.50 5.08
CA PHE A 116 17.64 -8.11 5.24
C PHE A 116 18.71 -7.89 6.32
N GLY A 117 18.83 -8.81 7.28
CA GLY A 117 19.87 -8.80 8.31
C GLY A 117 21.23 -9.33 7.83
N ARG A 118 21.30 -10.05 6.70
CA ARG A 118 22.57 -10.55 6.14
C ARG A 118 23.41 -9.45 5.51
N GLU A 119 22.75 -8.45 4.95
CA GLU A 119 23.37 -7.33 4.23
C GLU A 119 22.82 -6.00 4.78
N PRO A 120 23.15 -5.62 6.03
CA PRO A 120 22.49 -4.53 6.76
C PRO A 120 22.71 -3.14 6.14
N TYR A 121 23.68 -2.98 5.25
CA TYR A 121 23.98 -1.71 4.59
C TYR A 121 23.66 -1.71 3.09
N ALA A 122 23.21 -2.84 2.53
CA ALA A 122 22.93 -2.94 1.10
C ALA A 122 21.60 -2.25 0.76
N ALA A 123 21.61 -1.45 -0.30
CA ALA A 123 20.38 -0.93 -0.92
C ALA A 123 19.76 -1.97 -1.88
N ASP A 124 20.58 -2.73 -2.59
CA ASP A 124 20.20 -3.86 -3.44
C ASP A 124 20.83 -5.13 -2.87
N LEU A 125 20.01 -6.11 -2.49
CA LEU A 125 20.47 -7.31 -1.79
C LEU A 125 20.79 -8.44 -2.78
N SER A 126 21.82 -9.22 -2.48
CA SER A 126 22.20 -10.39 -3.28
C SER A 126 21.37 -11.64 -2.97
N VAL A 127 20.66 -11.65 -1.84
CA VAL A 127 19.87 -12.79 -1.38
C VAL A 127 18.51 -12.89 -2.06
N ALA A 128 18.02 -14.13 -2.22
CA ALA A 128 16.70 -14.40 -2.79
C ALA A 128 15.56 -13.92 -1.87
N CYS A 129 14.50 -13.39 -2.48
CA CYS A 129 13.26 -13.02 -1.83
C CYS A 129 12.59 -14.25 -1.20
N PRO A 130 12.24 -14.22 0.10
CA PRO A 130 11.51 -15.30 0.75
C PRO A 130 10.12 -15.59 0.15
N GLY A 131 9.50 -14.60 -0.50
CA GLY A 131 8.17 -14.74 -1.09
C GLY A 131 8.18 -15.37 -2.49
N CYS A 132 9.08 -14.95 -3.38
CA CYS A 132 9.09 -15.39 -4.78
C CYS A 132 10.38 -16.09 -5.24
N GLY A 133 11.42 -16.11 -4.42
CA GLY A 133 12.72 -16.74 -4.74
C GLY A 133 13.64 -15.92 -5.65
N MET A 134 13.21 -14.77 -6.17
CA MET A 134 14.03 -13.89 -7.00
C MET A 134 15.01 -13.06 -6.17
N ALA A 135 16.25 -12.89 -6.63
CA ALA A 135 17.24 -12.00 -6.00
C ALA A 135 17.01 -10.54 -6.45
N ASP A 136 15.93 -9.97 -5.94
CA ASP A 136 15.40 -8.66 -6.36
C ASP A 136 14.80 -7.95 -5.15
N LEU A 137 15.54 -7.99 -4.05
CA LEU A 137 15.22 -7.37 -2.77
C LEU A 137 15.97 -6.04 -2.63
N HIS A 138 15.26 -5.03 -2.14
CA HIS A 138 15.77 -3.67 -2.06
C HIS A 138 15.41 -3.00 -0.74
N ARG A 139 16.23 -2.05 -0.32
CA ARG A 139 16.02 -1.21 0.84
C ARG A 139 16.32 0.24 0.50
N TRP A 140 15.49 1.12 1.03
CA TRP A 140 15.69 2.54 1.02
C TRP A 140 15.31 3.15 2.37
N TYR A 141 15.95 4.28 2.71
CA TYR A 141 15.65 5.04 3.91
C TYR A 141 15.35 6.50 3.55
N ARG A 142 14.26 7.02 4.12
CA ARG A 142 14.02 8.46 4.20
C ARG A 142 14.73 8.99 5.44
N ASN A 143 15.52 10.05 5.28
CA ASN A 143 16.10 10.74 6.43
C ASN A 143 15.08 11.73 7.02
N ASP A 144 14.64 11.46 8.25
CA ASP A 144 13.59 12.22 8.94
C ASP A 144 14.15 13.17 10.03
N GLY A 145 15.47 13.27 10.14
CA GLY A 145 16.14 14.21 11.04
C GLY A 145 17.28 13.57 11.82
N PRO A 146 18.15 14.39 12.42
CA PRO A 146 19.38 13.91 13.03
C PRO A 146 19.11 13.02 14.25
N LEU A 147 19.95 12.00 14.39
CA LEU A 147 20.02 11.13 15.55
C LEU A 147 21.51 10.86 15.83
N ASP A 148 21.86 10.69 17.09
CA ASP A 148 23.18 10.21 17.47
C ASP A 148 22.98 9.14 18.55
N ALA A 149 22.97 7.88 18.12
CA ALA A 149 22.76 6.74 19.02
C ALA A 149 23.48 5.48 18.51
N VAL A 150 23.64 4.51 19.41
CA VAL A 150 24.00 3.14 19.05
C VAL A 150 22.82 2.26 19.38
N ILE A 151 22.23 1.62 18.37
CA ILE A 151 21.04 0.78 18.49
C ILE A 151 21.43 -0.61 17.98
N ASP A 152 21.29 -1.63 18.83
CA ASP A 152 21.67 -3.03 18.52
C ASP A 152 23.09 -3.19 17.95
N GLY A 153 24.04 -2.39 18.44
CA GLY A 153 25.43 -2.39 18.00
C GLY A 153 25.70 -1.67 16.68
N VAL A 154 24.68 -1.05 16.07
CA VAL A 154 24.79 -0.24 14.86
C VAL A 154 24.77 1.23 15.23
N ARG A 155 25.73 2.00 14.69
CA ARG A 155 25.74 3.46 14.82
C ARG A 155 24.64 4.06 13.95
N ALA A 156 23.74 4.81 14.57
CA ALA A 156 22.61 5.49 13.94
C ALA A 156 22.89 7.00 13.86
N VAL A 157 22.68 7.58 12.67
CA VAL A 157 22.98 8.99 12.36
C VAL A 157 21.75 9.85 12.09
N ALA A 158 20.59 9.22 11.89
CA ALA A 158 19.31 9.89 11.70
C ALA A 158 18.14 9.00 12.13
N TYR A 159 17.02 9.61 12.50
CA TYR A 159 15.72 8.95 12.44
C TYR A 159 15.39 8.68 10.97
N ALA A 160 14.74 7.56 10.70
CA ALA A 160 14.44 7.19 9.33
C ALA A 160 13.14 6.42 9.18
N TRP A 161 12.48 6.70 8.06
CA TRP A 161 11.47 5.81 7.52
C TRP A 161 12.16 4.77 6.64
N ARG A 162 12.13 3.50 7.05
CA ARG A 162 12.71 2.41 6.28
C ARG A 162 11.64 1.78 5.39
N THR A 163 11.95 1.65 4.11
CA THR A 163 11.14 0.88 3.15
C THR A 163 11.98 -0.26 2.60
N GLU A 164 11.47 -1.48 2.73
CA GLU A 164 12.06 -2.72 2.19
C GLU A 164 11.07 -3.35 1.22
N TRP A 165 11.53 -3.84 0.07
CA TRP A 165 10.62 -4.41 -0.91
C TRP A 165 11.26 -5.43 -1.85
N CYS A 166 10.43 -6.17 -2.57
CA CYS A 166 10.84 -7.00 -3.70
C CYS A 166 10.22 -6.47 -5.00
N ALA A 167 11.04 -6.07 -5.97
CA ALA A 167 10.53 -5.52 -7.23
C ALA A 167 9.87 -6.58 -8.13
N SER A 168 10.19 -7.87 -7.93
CA SER A 168 9.60 -8.96 -8.72
C SER A 168 8.20 -9.38 -8.27
N CYS A 169 7.91 -9.37 -6.96
CA CYS A 169 6.62 -9.85 -6.43
C CYS A 169 5.80 -8.78 -5.68
N HIS A 170 6.36 -7.57 -5.62
CA HIS A 170 5.79 -6.38 -5.00
C HIS A 170 5.41 -6.57 -3.52
N LEU A 171 6.05 -7.51 -2.81
CA LEU A 171 5.98 -7.55 -1.35
C LEU A 171 6.82 -6.43 -0.76
N CYS A 172 6.30 -5.71 0.23
CA CYS A 172 6.98 -4.61 0.88
C CYS A 172 6.75 -4.58 2.40
N CYS A 173 7.67 -3.95 3.11
CA CYS A 173 7.57 -3.66 4.53
C CYS A 173 8.06 -2.23 4.76
N GLU A 174 7.27 -1.45 5.49
CA GLU A 174 7.65 -0.11 5.91
C GLU A 174 7.76 -0.05 7.44
N ASP A 175 8.69 0.75 7.91
CA ASP A 175 8.94 0.96 9.34
C ASP A 175 9.32 2.42 9.58
N GLY A 176 8.35 3.18 10.09
CA GLY A 176 8.49 4.61 10.38
C GLY A 176 9.25 4.93 11.65
N ASP A 177 9.51 3.93 12.50
CA ASP A 177 10.25 4.08 13.76
C ASP A 177 11.69 3.54 13.64
N SER A 178 12.24 3.58 12.43
CA SER A 178 13.57 3.08 12.12
C SER A 178 14.63 4.19 12.26
N PHE A 179 15.89 3.80 12.04
CA PHE A 179 17.03 4.68 12.04
C PHE A 179 17.90 4.47 10.80
N LEU A 180 18.66 5.51 10.42
CA LEU A 180 19.63 5.50 9.34
C LEU A 180 20.98 5.00 9.87
N PRO A 181 21.52 3.87 9.37
CA PRO A 181 22.85 3.41 9.74
C PRO A 181 23.95 4.34 9.20
N GLU A 182 25.01 4.60 9.96
CA GLU A 182 26.13 5.48 9.56
C GLU A 182 26.80 5.06 8.24
N GLY A 183 26.80 3.76 7.93
CA GLY A 183 27.39 3.21 6.71
C GLY A 183 26.44 3.11 5.51
N TRP A 184 25.21 3.60 5.61
CA TRP A 184 24.25 3.56 4.51
C TRP A 184 24.33 4.83 3.67
N GLU A 185 24.37 4.67 2.35
CA GLU A 185 24.31 5.76 1.37
C GLU A 185 23.13 5.53 0.43
N SER A 186 22.36 6.59 0.17
CA SER A 186 21.22 6.49 -0.75
C SER A 186 21.71 6.36 -2.19
N PRO A 187 21.33 5.29 -2.93
CA PRO A 187 21.73 5.12 -4.33
C PRO A 187 21.04 6.12 -5.29
N TYR A 188 19.91 6.69 -4.88
CA TYR A 188 19.10 7.64 -5.64
C TYR A 188 18.27 8.52 -4.69
N GLU A 189 17.79 9.67 -5.19
CA GLU A 189 16.88 10.55 -4.45
C GLU A 189 15.42 10.23 -4.80
N VAL A 190 14.53 10.35 -3.81
CA VAL A 190 13.08 10.15 -3.97
C VAL A 190 12.32 11.29 -3.28
N PRO A 191 12.23 12.48 -3.90
CA PRO A 191 11.58 13.64 -3.28
C PRO A 191 10.12 13.38 -2.87
N GLU A 192 9.38 12.62 -3.67
CA GLU A 192 7.96 12.30 -3.46
C GLU A 192 7.73 11.42 -2.21
N ALA A 193 8.76 10.69 -1.75
CA ALA A 193 8.65 9.84 -0.56
C ALA A 193 8.51 10.63 0.75
N TYR A 194 8.77 11.94 0.74
CA TYR A 194 8.56 12.82 1.88
C TYR A 194 7.09 13.21 2.10
N GLU A 195 6.24 13.07 1.08
CA GLU A 195 4.84 13.52 1.12
C GLU A 195 3.86 12.34 1.29
N MET A 196 4.30 11.09 1.13
CA MET A 196 3.43 9.92 1.02
C MET A 196 3.75 8.86 2.09
N LYS A 197 2.70 8.35 2.74
CA LYS A 197 2.75 7.04 3.43
C LYS A 197 2.57 5.95 2.37
N PHE A 198 3.33 4.86 2.43
CA PHE A 198 3.25 3.75 1.47
C PHE A 198 3.76 4.08 0.06
N ALA A 199 5.08 4.24 -0.08
CA ALA A 199 5.71 4.72 -1.31
C ALA A 199 6.65 3.74 -2.08
N PRO A 200 6.58 2.40 -1.94
CA PRO A 200 7.53 1.51 -2.65
C PRO A 200 7.49 1.68 -4.17
N ARG A 201 6.33 2.03 -4.75
CA ARG A 201 6.21 2.32 -6.20
C ARG A 201 7.07 3.50 -6.67
N TYR A 202 7.18 4.55 -5.86
CA TYR A 202 7.90 5.76 -6.24
C TYR A 202 9.40 5.55 -6.08
N ILE A 203 9.77 4.87 -4.99
CA ILE A 203 11.15 4.47 -4.74
C ILE A 203 11.64 3.54 -5.85
N GLU A 204 10.83 2.55 -6.25
CA GLU A 204 11.13 1.65 -7.37
C GLU A 204 11.22 2.40 -8.71
N ALA A 205 10.33 3.36 -8.98
CA ALA A 205 10.40 4.17 -10.19
C ALA A 205 11.71 4.99 -10.24
N ALA A 206 12.11 5.60 -9.13
CA ALA A 206 13.38 6.31 -9.02
C ALA A 206 14.59 5.38 -9.21
N ARG A 207 14.53 4.16 -8.65
CA ARG A 207 15.54 3.11 -8.86
C ARG A 207 15.68 2.77 -10.35
N GLN A 208 14.58 2.44 -11.01
CA GLN A 208 14.59 2.08 -12.44
C GLN A 208 15.11 3.23 -13.31
N ALA A 209 14.73 4.47 -13.01
CA ALA A 209 15.24 5.65 -13.71
C ALA A 209 16.77 5.80 -13.53
N LYS A 210 17.29 5.54 -12.32
CA LYS A 210 18.73 5.57 -12.04
C LYS A 210 19.48 4.49 -12.82
N TYR A 211 18.98 3.26 -12.82
CA TYR A 211 19.57 2.15 -13.57
C TYR A 211 19.61 2.44 -15.07
N ALA A 212 18.50 2.90 -15.65
CA ALA A 212 18.45 3.28 -17.06
C ALA A 212 19.43 4.41 -17.42
N ALA A 213 19.61 5.39 -16.53
CA ALA A 213 20.56 6.48 -16.73
C ALA A 213 22.03 5.99 -16.67
N ASP A 214 22.32 5.01 -15.82
CA ASP A 214 23.65 4.43 -15.69
C ASP A 214 24.00 3.50 -16.86
N GLU A 215 23.05 2.70 -17.37
CA GLU A 215 23.23 1.86 -18.55
C GLU A 215 23.48 2.67 -19.84
N GLY A 216 22.88 3.87 -19.92
CA GLY A 216 23.08 4.79 -21.04
C GLY A 216 24.40 5.58 -21.01
N ARG A 217 25.20 5.46 -19.94
CA ARG A 217 26.46 6.22 -19.79
C ARG A 217 27.61 5.45 -20.45
N PRO A 218 28.28 6.00 -21.50
CA PRO A 218 29.45 5.35 -22.08
C PRO A 218 30.55 5.21 -21.02
N PRO A 219 31.35 4.13 -21.05
CA PRO A 219 32.42 3.94 -20.08
C PRO A 219 33.35 5.15 -20.10
N GLN A 220 33.52 5.80 -18.95
CA GLN A 220 34.52 6.85 -18.80
C GLN A 220 35.90 6.19 -18.90
N ASP A 221 36.61 6.50 -19.98
CA ASP A 221 38.02 6.14 -20.16
C ASP A 221 38.81 6.59 -18.91
N ARG A 222 39.44 5.62 -18.24
CA ARG A 222 40.49 5.84 -17.24
C ARG A 222 41.85 5.87 -17.92
#